data_AF-C4Z357-F1
#
_entry.id   AF-C4Z357-F1
#
_cell.length_a   1.000
_cell.length_b   1.000
_cell.length_c   1.000
_cell.angle_alpha   90.00
_cell.angle_beta   90.00
_cell.angle_gamma   90.00
#
_symmetry.space_group_name_H-M   'P 1'
#
loop_
_entity.id
_entity.type
_entity.pdbx_description
1 polymer ?
#
loop_
_entity_poly.entity_id
_entity_poly.type
_entity_poly.pdbx_seq_one_letter_code
_entity_poly.pdbx_strand_id
1 'polypeptide(L)'
;MLVAYKNAGGEIDLEQALDRLMAEGLRMPGAMCGLWGICGAITSIGAALAIIDGTGPLSTDGTWGNHMQFTSKAIGELGTINGPRCCKRDAMIAFKNGIDYVNAHYGVTLQYEQMQCGFTDFNEQCIKERCPFYE
;
A
#
# COMPACT_ATOMS: atom_id res chain seq x y z
N MET A 1 -3.86 1.44 -6.74
CA MET A 1 -2.97 2.62 -6.81
C MET A 1 -2.74 3.05 -8.25
N LEU A 2 -2.10 2.23 -9.10
CA LEU A 2 -1.77 2.58 -10.50
C LEU A 2 -2.95 3.13 -11.32
N VAL A 3 -4.11 2.46 -11.26
CA VAL A 3 -5.33 2.91 -11.96
C VAL A 3 -5.79 4.29 -11.44
N ALA A 4 -5.79 4.48 -10.12
CA ALA A 4 -6.18 5.76 -9.52
C ALA A 4 -5.21 6.88 -9.90
N TYR A 5 -3.90 6.60 -9.89
CA TYR A 5 -2.87 7.52 -10.35
C TYR A 5 -3.08 7.94 -11.80
N LYS A 6 -3.31 6.99 -12.71
CA LYS A 6 -3.60 7.28 -14.12
C LYS A 6 -4.87 8.14 -14.28
N ASN A 7 -5.95 7.77 -13.58
CA ASN A 7 -7.21 8.49 -13.65
C ASN A 7 -7.12 9.92 -13.11
N ALA A 8 -6.18 10.20 -12.20
CA ALA A 8 -5.90 11.53 -11.67
C ALA A 8 -4.98 12.38 -12.57
N GLY A 9 -4.65 11.91 -13.78
CA GLY A 9 -3.78 12.60 -14.72
C GLY A 9 -2.30 12.22 -14.61
N GLY A 10 -1.97 11.19 -13.82
CA GLY A 10 -0.61 10.68 -13.72
C GLY A 10 -0.14 10.02 -15.01
N GLU A 11 1.09 10.34 -15.43
CA GLU A 11 1.68 9.76 -16.64
C GLU A 11 2.24 8.36 -16.36
N ILE A 12 1.60 7.35 -16.96
CA ILE A 12 2.01 5.96 -16.91
C ILE A 12 1.37 5.19 -18.08
N ASP A 13 2.07 4.17 -18.57
CA ASP A 13 1.49 3.10 -19.40
C ASP A 13 0.82 2.09 -18.47
N LEU A 14 -0.51 2.18 -18.37
CA LEU A 14 -1.27 1.41 -17.39
C LEU A 14 -1.21 -0.11 -17.65
N GLU A 15 -1.22 -0.53 -18.91
CA GLU A 15 -1.20 -1.95 -19.25
C GLU A 15 0.13 -2.58 -18.84
N GLN A 16 1.23 -1.97 -19.29
CA GLN A 16 2.57 -2.43 -18.91
C GLN A 16 2.80 -2.36 -17.39
N ALA A 17 2.27 -1.33 -16.73
CA ALA A 17 2.40 -1.16 -15.30
C ALA A 17 1.66 -2.24 -14.51
N LEU A 18 0.47 -2.65 -14.95
CA LEU A 18 -0.29 -3.73 -14.32
C LEU A 18 0.39 -5.08 -14.50
N ASP A 19 0.95 -5.37 -15.68
CA ASP A 19 1.71 -6.59 -15.92
C ASP A 19 2.95 -6.70 -15.02
N ARG A 20 3.70 -5.60 -14.89
CA ARG A 20 4.85 -5.52 -13.97
C ARG A 20 4.43 -5.71 -12.52
N LEU A 21 3.35 -5.05 -12.10
CA LEU A 21 2.86 -5.18 -10.72
C LEU A 21 2.40 -6.62 -10.43
N MET A 22 1.75 -7.28 -11.40
CA MET A 22 1.37 -8.69 -11.27
C MET A 22 2.60 -9.58 -11.13
N ALA A 23 3.64 -9.38 -11.96
CA ALA A 23 4.87 -10.16 -11.91
C ALA A 23 5.57 -10.03 -10.54
N GLU A 24 5.64 -8.82 -9.97
CA GLU A 24 6.20 -8.61 -8.63
C GLU A 24 5.28 -9.16 -7.52
N GLY A 25 3.96 -8.98 -7.65
CA GLY A 25 2.97 -9.47 -6.70
C GLY A 25 2.95 -10.99 -6.57
N LEU A 26 3.13 -11.72 -7.68
CA LEU A 26 3.17 -13.19 -7.67
C LEU A 26 4.40 -13.76 -6.95
N ARG A 27 5.43 -12.95 -6.73
CA ARG A 27 6.64 -13.33 -5.98
C ARG A 27 6.48 -13.12 -4.47
N MET A 28 5.40 -12.45 -4.04
CA MET A 28 5.14 -12.20 -2.63
C MET A 28 4.64 -13.47 -1.95
N PRO A 29 5.30 -13.97 -0.89
CA PRO A 29 4.83 -15.14 -0.19
C PRO A 29 3.51 -14.88 0.54
N GLY A 30 2.75 -15.94 0.81
CA GLY A 30 1.61 -15.84 1.70
C GLY A 30 2.03 -15.44 3.12
N ALA A 31 1.16 -14.71 3.82
CA ALA A 31 1.35 -14.34 5.23
C ALA A 31 2.64 -13.55 5.56
N MET A 32 3.15 -12.74 4.62
CA MET A 32 4.33 -11.87 4.84
C MET A 32 4.28 -11.09 6.16
N CYS A 33 3.13 -10.52 6.53
CA CYS A 33 3.04 -9.72 7.75
C CYS A 33 3.33 -10.54 9.02
N GLY A 34 2.98 -11.82 9.05
CA GLY A 34 3.20 -12.70 10.20
C GLY A 34 4.52 -13.45 10.17
N LEU A 35 5.09 -13.69 8.97
CA LEU A 35 6.28 -14.53 8.81
C LEU A 35 7.56 -13.72 8.51
N TRP A 36 7.43 -12.50 7.99
CA TRP A 36 8.54 -11.66 7.52
C TRP A 36 8.56 -10.26 8.14
N GLY A 37 7.54 -9.92 8.95
CA GLY A 37 7.44 -8.60 9.58
C GLY A 37 7.13 -7.46 8.60
N ILE A 38 6.68 -7.77 7.38
CA ILE A 38 6.34 -6.78 6.35
C ILE A 38 4.97 -7.09 5.75
N CYS A 39 4.10 -6.09 5.63
CA CYS A 39 2.77 -6.30 5.07
C CYS A 39 2.76 -6.24 3.54
N GLY A 40 2.23 -7.28 2.89
CA GLY A 40 2.11 -7.35 1.43
C GLY A 40 1.27 -6.22 0.83
N ALA A 41 0.27 -5.68 1.54
CA ALA A 41 -0.50 -4.54 1.06
C ALA A 41 0.36 -3.27 0.95
N ILE A 42 1.24 -3.03 1.92
CA ILE A 42 2.18 -1.90 1.91
C ILE A 42 3.29 -2.13 0.87
N THR A 43 3.83 -3.36 0.81
CA THR A 43 4.82 -3.73 -0.21
C THR A 43 4.27 -3.57 -1.62
N SER A 44 2.99 -3.90 -1.86
CA SER A 44 2.34 -3.71 -3.16
C SER A 44 2.25 -2.23 -3.56
N ILE A 45 2.03 -1.30 -2.61
CA ILE A 45 2.12 0.13 -2.92
C ILE A 45 3.55 0.53 -3.21
N GLY A 46 4.54 0.06 -2.44
CA GLY A 46 5.95 0.30 -2.74
C GLY A 46 6.33 -0.16 -4.16
N ALA A 47 5.84 -1.33 -4.59
CA ALA A 47 6.03 -1.82 -5.96
C ALA A 47 5.33 -0.91 -7.00
N ALA A 48 4.12 -0.42 -6.70
CA ALA A 48 3.44 0.54 -7.59
C ALA A 48 4.22 1.86 -7.72
N LEU A 49 4.79 2.39 -6.62
CA LEU A 49 5.62 3.60 -6.64
C LEU A 49 6.90 3.37 -7.46
N ALA A 50 7.56 2.21 -7.28
CA ALA A 50 8.72 1.84 -8.08
C ALA A 50 8.41 1.76 -9.58
N ILE A 51 7.21 1.32 -9.96
CA ILE A 51 6.76 1.32 -11.35
C ILE A 51 6.50 2.74 -11.86
N ILE A 52 5.88 3.61 -11.06
CA ILE A 52 5.62 5.02 -11.42
C ILE A 52 6.94 5.77 -11.64
N ASP A 53 7.90 5.61 -10.75
CA ASP A 53 9.18 6.32 -10.78
C ASP A 53 10.24 5.63 -11.65
N GLY A 54 9.98 4.41 -12.13
CA GLY A 54 11.00 3.58 -12.79
C GLY A 54 12.14 3.17 -11.86
N THR A 55 11.91 3.15 -10.55
CA THR A 55 12.91 2.84 -9.53
C THR A 55 13.32 1.38 -9.59
N GLY A 56 14.63 1.14 -9.51
CA GLY A 56 15.22 -0.19 -9.42
C GLY A 56 16.29 -0.28 -8.33
N PRO A 57 16.94 -1.45 -8.20
CA PRO A 57 17.96 -1.68 -7.17
C PRO A 57 19.19 -0.77 -7.25
N LEU A 58 19.42 -0.14 -8.40
CA LEU A 58 20.58 0.74 -8.67
C LEU A 58 20.17 2.21 -8.84
N SER A 59 18.93 2.58 -8.52
CA SER A 59 18.48 3.98 -8.62
C SER A 59 19.23 4.87 -7.64
N THR A 60 19.76 5.99 -8.15
CA THR A 60 20.54 6.98 -7.39
C THR A 60 19.89 8.37 -7.33
N ASP A 61 18.71 8.52 -7.94
CA ASP A 61 17.90 9.75 -7.99
C ASP A 61 17.12 10.04 -6.69
N GLY A 62 17.26 9.16 -5.68
CA GLY A 62 16.62 9.28 -4.37
C GLY A 62 15.26 8.58 -4.26
N THR A 63 14.64 8.17 -5.37
CA THR A 63 13.32 7.50 -5.36
C THR A 63 13.33 6.23 -4.52
N TRP A 64 14.39 5.43 -4.60
CA TRP A 64 14.60 4.25 -3.76
C TRP A 64 14.49 4.57 -2.26
N GLY A 65 15.18 5.62 -1.80
CA GLY A 65 15.15 6.04 -0.41
C GLY A 65 13.77 6.54 0.01
N ASN A 66 13.08 7.29 -0.86
CA ASN A 66 11.74 7.79 -0.61
C ASN A 66 10.73 6.64 -0.46
N HIS A 67 10.81 5.59 -1.30
CA HIS A 67 9.93 4.43 -1.22
C HIS A 67 10.19 3.61 0.06
N MET A 68 11.46 3.47 0.45
CA MET A 68 11.83 2.81 1.71
C MET A 68 11.31 3.59 2.93
N GLN A 69 11.37 4.92 2.90
CA GLN A 69 10.80 5.76 3.96
C GLN A 69 9.27 5.68 4.01
N PHE A 70 8.60 5.72 2.86
CA PHE A 70 7.15 5.50 2.75
C PHE A 70 6.75 4.17 3.39
N THR A 71 7.39 3.07 2.98
CA THR A 71 7.06 1.73 3.48
C THR A 71 7.33 1.61 4.98
N SER A 72 8.46 2.16 5.46
CA SER A 72 8.78 2.21 6.89
C SER A 72 7.71 2.94 7.70
N LYS A 73 7.29 4.14 7.26
CA LYS A 73 6.23 4.92 7.92
C LYS A 73 4.91 4.15 7.96
N ALA A 74 4.46 3.61 6.83
CA ALA A 74 3.19 2.90 6.73
C ALA A 74 3.20 1.61 7.58
N ILE A 75 4.32 0.90 7.63
CA ILE A 75 4.50 -0.29 8.48
C ILE A 75 4.53 0.09 9.96
N GLY A 76 5.16 1.21 10.30
CA GLY A 76 5.13 1.76 11.65
C GLY A 76 3.69 1.99 12.13
N GLU A 77 2.87 2.68 11.32
CA GLU A 77 1.44 2.88 11.61
C GLU A 77 0.71 1.54 11.79
N LEU A 78 0.91 0.60 10.86
CA LEU A 78 0.30 -0.73 10.95
C LEU A 78 0.70 -1.49 12.23
N GLY A 79 1.98 -1.40 12.60
CA GLY A 79 2.55 -2.08 13.76
C GLY A 79 1.94 -1.63 15.09
N THR A 80 1.45 -0.38 15.18
CA THR A 80 0.80 0.13 16.41
C THR A 80 -0.53 -0.58 16.73
N ILE A 81 -1.22 -1.12 15.72
CA ILE A 81 -2.54 -1.76 15.89
C ILE A 81 -2.39 -3.18 16.45
N ASN A 82 -1.26 -3.82 16.16
CA ASN A 82 -0.96 -5.21 16.50
C ASN A 82 -1.92 -6.22 15.82
N GLY A 83 -1.70 -7.52 16.09
CA GLY A 83 -2.41 -8.63 15.47
C GLY A 83 -3.76 -9.00 16.12
N PRO A 84 -4.43 -10.02 15.56
CA PRO A 84 -4.05 -10.80 14.37
C PRO A 84 -4.12 -10.02 13.05
N ARG A 85 -3.44 -10.54 12.01
CA ARG A 85 -3.41 -9.94 10.66
C ARG A 85 -4.82 -9.73 10.09
N CYS A 86 -5.05 -8.66 9.35
CA CYS A 86 -6.30 -8.46 8.61
C CYS A 86 -6.02 -7.71 7.30
N CYS A 87 -6.01 -8.42 6.17
CA CYS A 87 -5.69 -7.82 4.88
C CYS A 87 -6.60 -6.63 4.50
N LYS A 88 -7.85 -6.58 5.02
CA LYS A 88 -8.78 -5.48 4.78
C LYS A 88 -8.32 -4.20 5.47
N ARG A 89 -8.01 -4.29 6.77
CA ARG A 89 -7.43 -3.19 7.56
C ARG A 89 -6.10 -2.73 6.99
N ASP A 90 -5.22 -3.68 6.73
CA ASP A 90 -3.88 -3.39 6.25
C ASP A 90 -3.93 -2.69 4.87
N ALA A 91 -4.85 -3.08 3.98
CA ALA A 91 -5.07 -2.42 2.70
C ALA A 91 -5.59 -0.98 2.85
N MET A 92 -6.52 -0.72 3.77
CA MET A 92 -7.03 0.64 4.01
C MET A 92 -5.94 1.59 4.53
N ILE A 93 -5.06 1.10 5.41
CA ILE A 93 -3.90 1.88 5.92
C ILE A 93 -2.87 2.09 4.82
N ALA A 94 -2.60 1.06 4.02
CA ALA A 94 -1.72 1.17 2.87
C ALA A 94 -2.24 2.26 1.92
N PHE A 95 -3.52 2.23 1.54
CA PHE A 95 -4.10 3.24 0.66
C PHE A 95 -4.00 4.65 1.23
N LYS A 96 -4.34 4.85 2.50
CA LYS A 96 -4.21 6.16 3.17
C LYS A 96 -2.78 6.71 3.02
N ASN A 97 -1.77 5.94 3.44
CA ASN A 97 -0.38 6.37 3.34
C ASN A 97 0.09 6.54 1.89
N GLY A 98 -0.36 5.67 0.99
CA GLY A 98 0.01 5.72 -0.43
C GLY A 98 -0.58 6.93 -1.14
N ILE A 99 -1.81 7.31 -0.81
CA ILE A 99 -2.46 8.52 -1.31
C ILE A 99 -1.74 9.76 -0.79
N ASP A 100 -1.42 9.81 0.51
CA ASP A 100 -0.63 10.90 1.09
C ASP A 100 0.70 11.07 0.35
N TYR A 101 1.40 9.96 0.08
CA TYR A 101 2.64 9.97 -0.69
C TYR A 101 2.42 10.48 -2.12
N VAL A 102 1.45 9.93 -2.85
CA VAL A 102 1.19 10.33 -4.24
C VAL A 102 0.85 11.82 -4.35
N ASN A 103 0.00 12.32 -3.46
CA ASN A 103 -0.42 13.73 -3.44
C ASN A 103 0.75 14.67 -3.13
N ALA A 104 1.70 14.24 -2.29
CA ALA A 104 2.87 15.03 -1.95
C ALA A 104 3.97 15.04 -3.04
N HIS A 105 4.02 14.01 -3.89
CA HIS A 105 5.17 13.79 -4.77
C HIS A 105 4.90 13.96 -6.27
N TYR A 106 3.67 13.74 -6.74
CA TYR A 106 3.43 13.59 -8.20
C TYR A 106 2.57 14.69 -8.83
N GLY A 107 2.17 15.72 -8.07
CA GLY A 107 1.37 16.82 -8.62
C GLY A 107 -0.03 16.41 -9.10
N VAL A 108 -0.48 15.19 -8.77
CA VAL A 108 -1.85 14.71 -8.95
C VAL A 108 -2.58 14.71 -7.62
N THR A 109 -3.91 14.59 -7.65
CA THR A 109 -4.71 14.51 -6.43
C THR A 109 -5.56 13.25 -6.44
N LEU A 110 -5.26 12.34 -5.52
CA LEU A 110 -6.08 11.21 -5.16
C LEU A 110 -6.92 11.56 -3.93
N GLN A 111 -8.20 11.24 -3.99
CA GLN A 111 -9.10 11.38 -2.85
C GLN A 111 -9.00 10.14 -1.97
N TYR A 112 -8.96 10.36 -0.65
CA TYR A 112 -9.15 9.31 0.33
C TYR A 112 -10.47 9.54 1.04
N GLU A 113 -11.36 8.55 0.98
CA GLU A 113 -12.57 8.52 1.78
C GLU A 113 -12.36 7.58 2.95
N GLN A 114 -12.53 8.09 4.16
CA GLN A 114 -12.47 7.24 5.35
C GLN A 114 -13.71 6.33 5.34
N MET A 115 -13.46 5.03 5.29
CA MET A 115 -14.50 4.01 5.17
C MET A 115 -14.59 3.17 6.44
N GLN A 116 -15.81 2.90 6.89
CA GLN A 116 -16.10 1.89 7.90
C GLN A 116 -15.92 0.48 7.31
N CYS A 117 -15.41 -0.45 8.12
CA CYS A 117 -15.14 -1.82 7.69
C CYS A 117 -16.44 -2.64 7.62
N GLY A 118 -16.97 -2.83 6.40
CA GLY A 118 -18.13 -3.71 6.15
C GLY A 118 -17.86 -5.21 6.29
N PHE A 119 -16.67 -5.62 6.75
CA PHE A 119 -16.25 -7.03 6.83
C PHE A 119 -16.18 -7.59 8.25
N THR A 120 -16.64 -6.82 9.25
CA THR A 120 -16.57 -7.19 10.67
C THR A 120 -17.14 -8.58 10.94
N ASP A 121 -18.36 -8.84 10.48
CA ASP A 121 -19.07 -10.11 10.74
C ASP A 121 -18.54 -11.29 9.91
N PHE A 122 -17.72 -11.02 8.90
CA PHE A 122 -17.13 -12.00 8.00
C PHE A 122 -15.69 -12.38 8.38
N ASN A 123 -15.19 -11.88 9.50
CA ASN A 123 -13.84 -12.15 9.97
C ASN A 123 -13.86 -12.63 11.43
N GLU A 124 -13.73 -13.94 11.62
CA GLU A 124 -13.67 -14.56 12.96
C GLU A 124 -12.51 -14.04 13.82
N GLN A 125 -11.45 -13.50 13.21
CA GLN A 125 -10.31 -12.90 13.88
C GLN A 125 -10.42 -11.36 13.98
N CYS A 126 -11.61 -10.78 13.76
CA CYS A 126 -11.83 -9.35 13.88
C CYS A 126 -11.49 -8.85 15.29
N ILE A 127 -10.76 -7.74 15.38
CA ILE A 127 -10.34 -7.14 16.64
C ILE A 127 -11.27 -6.03 17.14
N LYS A 128 -12.38 -5.80 16.42
CA LYS A 128 -13.47 -4.88 16.76
C LYS A 128 -12.96 -3.52 17.24
N GLU A 129 -13.23 -3.13 18.48
CA GLU A 129 -12.95 -1.81 19.06
C GLU A 129 -11.46 -1.41 19.00
N ARG A 130 -10.55 -2.38 18.81
CA ARG A 130 -9.12 -2.11 18.59
C ARG A 130 -8.77 -1.77 17.14
N CYS A 131 -9.69 -1.93 16.20
CA CYS A 131 -9.51 -1.64 14.79
C CYS A 131 -9.95 -0.20 14.51
N PRO A 132 -9.11 0.63 13.86
CA PRO A 132 -9.47 2.02 13.55
C PRO A 132 -10.58 2.17 12.50
N PHE A 133 -11.08 1.07 11.95
CA PHE A 133 -12.15 1.02 10.95
C PHE A 133 -13.41 0.29 11.47
N TYR A 134 -13.45 -0.05 12.76
CA TYR A 134 -14.64 -0.61 13.40
C TYR A 134 -15.57 0.50 13.88
N GLU A 135 -16.87 0.22 13.89
CA GLU A 135 -17.93 1.13 14.35
C GLU A 135 -18.08 1.15 15.87
#